data_AF-A0A955BY97-F1
#
_entry.id   AF-A0A955BY97-F1
#
_cell.length_a   1.000
_cell.length_b   1.000
_cell.length_c   1.000
_cell.angle_alpha   90.00
_cell.angle_beta   90.00
_cell.angle_gamma   90.00
#
_symmetry.space_group_name_H-M   'P 1'
#
loop_
_entity.id
_entity.type
_entity.pdbx_description
1 polymer ?
#
loop_
_entity_poly.entity_id
_entity_poly.type
_entity_poly.pdbx_seq_one_letter_code
_entity_poly.pdbx_strand_id
1 'polypeptide(L)'
;MSAKRPPTGGVFAGKTLRSWRWQSGDAPVSAPAPCKREQWYLVRAFGDESMNGSAAVFAEQLINDEIVEARRVPLTAFADGARANQRVGWIQTGEDVRELQVRLDPDAPAFARLEFLPIAERDPKCHPLANTPRWSTMKPLLETDRVLLPPALEGLADSLAGFRVETLQAPRSKATLQKRVSGAVAVVDRSCIDALSLSADQLMRMSAGAHVIIDLATAADLFRAAGVDTTVKTFASEHEIMSARVDYSDSATRGFALQDVFPYGVLDGEDRFAIRVLRATKSWKRVADPSGFATLLASETCWENKVGDVLLASQPTAGGEYSVTDLPWLAAGALGQALAPRLAHHALRMLLGARTDDDLQYWNRWDEPLVVVRDISDLPRRYPVMRTVRWAGDDVIARLGVAVSPPEAKAVRRELIISTGRADAIDRHDGLPSELMQIFIKRIARDVIEKASFARKALADTTVIWQFDTADGLKHATAFDSASTLLPATERRVLRVASGPRDAFVGSHWTMRLNEGVFGDGAFDIESRLFPALRRWIASE
;
A
#
# COMPACT_ATOMS: atom_id res chain seq x y z
N MET A 1 -28.82 -21.54 -19.91
CA MET A 1 -28.69 -20.25 -19.16
C MET A 1 -29.11 -19.11 -20.09
N SER A 2 -29.47 -17.94 -19.59
CA SER A 2 -29.59 -16.76 -20.46
C SER A 2 -28.18 -16.31 -20.86
N ALA A 3 -27.96 -16.01 -22.13
CA ALA A 3 -26.74 -15.33 -22.55
C ALA A 3 -26.65 -13.98 -21.83
N LYS A 4 -25.51 -13.69 -21.19
CA LYS A 4 -25.23 -12.39 -20.59
C LYS A 4 -25.04 -11.39 -21.73
N ARG A 5 -25.72 -10.24 -21.69
CA ARG A 5 -25.43 -9.16 -22.64
C ARG A 5 -23.99 -8.68 -22.42
N PRO A 6 -23.20 -8.45 -23.47
CA PRO A 6 -21.86 -7.90 -23.32
C PRO A 6 -21.92 -6.44 -22.81
N PRO A 7 -20.92 -5.99 -22.03
CA PRO A 7 -20.88 -4.64 -21.48
C PRO A 7 -20.66 -3.58 -22.55
N THR A 8 -21.20 -2.39 -22.29
CA THR A 8 -20.83 -1.15 -22.98
C THR A 8 -19.43 -0.67 -22.55
N GLY A 9 -18.95 0.48 -23.04
CA GLY A 9 -17.58 0.97 -22.75
C GLY A 9 -16.59 0.63 -23.87
N GLY A 10 -15.29 0.61 -23.56
CA GLY A 10 -14.22 0.55 -24.57
C GLY A 10 -12.81 0.82 -24.04
N VAL A 11 -11.84 0.97 -24.95
CA VAL A 11 -10.46 1.41 -24.63
C VAL A 11 -10.31 2.91 -24.89
N PHE A 12 -9.75 3.65 -23.94
CA PHE A 12 -9.38 5.05 -24.15
C PHE A 12 -8.04 5.16 -24.89
N ALA A 13 -8.09 5.68 -26.11
CA ALA A 13 -6.92 5.94 -26.96
C ALA A 13 -6.57 7.43 -26.88
N GLY A 14 -5.89 7.82 -25.80
CA GLY A 14 -5.81 9.23 -25.39
C GLY A 14 -7.21 9.72 -25.00
N LYS A 15 -7.62 10.89 -25.53
CA LYS A 15 -8.91 11.52 -25.17
C LYS A 15 -10.17 10.89 -25.78
N THR A 16 -10.06 9.79 -26.53
CA THR A 16 -11.20 9.17 -27.24
C THR A 16 -11.46 7.75 -26.75
N LEU A 17 -12.68 7.51 -26.26
CA LEU A 17 -13.19 6.17 -25.95
C LEU A 17 -13.52 5.43 -27.25
N ARG A 18 -12.76 4.37 -27.56
CA ARG A 18 -13.02 3.45 -28.66
C ARG A 18 -13.92 2.32 -28.16
N SER A 19 -15.21 2.39 -28.49
CA SER A 19 -16.21 1.45 -27.97
C SER A 19 -15.90 -0.01 -28.33
N TRP A 20 -16.07 -0.92 -27.37
CA TRP A 20 -15.97 -2.35 -27.61
C TRP A 20 -17.04 -2.81 -28.61
N ARG A 21 -16.61 -3.53 -29.64
CA ARG A 21 -17.48 -4.34 -30.50
C ARG A 21 -17.35 -5.77 -30.02
N TRP A 22 -18.46 -6.48 -29.80
CA TRP A 22 -18.44 -7.83 -29.23
C TRP A 22 -18.82 -8.89 -30.26
N GLN A 23 -18.08 -9.99 -30.29
CA GLN A 23 -18.42 -11.19 -31.03
C GLN A 23 -19.48 -11.99 -30.27
N SER A 24 -20.38 -12.64 -31.01
CA SER A 24 -21.47 -13.46 -30.44
C SER A 24 -20.99 -14.88 -30.12
N GLY A 25 -21.13 -15.30 -28.86
CA GLY A 25 -20.83 -16.65 -28.39
C GLY A 25 -21.15 -16.82 -26.90
N ASP A 26 -20.96 -18.02 -26.36
CA ASP A 26 -21.25 -18.33 -24.95
C ASP A 26 -20.32 -17.60 -23.96
N ALA A 27 -19.10 -17.29 -24.39
CA ALA A 27 -18.17 -16.39 -23.71
C ALA A 27 -17.97 -15.14 -24.60
N PRO A 28 -18.47 -13.95 -24.22
CA PRO A 28 -18.27 -12.74 -25.02
C PRO A 28 -16.79 -12.36 -25.13
N VAL A 29 -16.34 -12.16 -26.36
CA VAL A 29 -15.00 -11.65 -26.70
C VAL A 29 -15.15 -10.37 -27.51
N SER A 30 -14.38 -9.33 -27.20
CA SER A 30 -14.37 -8.11 -28.00
C SER A 30 -13.57 -8.29 -29.30
N ALA A 31 -13.77 -7.39 -30.27
CA ALA A 31 -12.80 -7.19 -31.34
C ALA A 31 -11.55 -6.50 -30.76
N PRO A 32 -10.34 -6.76 -31.31
CA PRO A 32 -9.13 -6.02 -30.96
C PRO A 32 -9.34 -4.51 -31.04
N ALA A 33 -8.81 -3.81 -30.04
CA ALA A 33 -8.87 -2.35 -29.94
C ALA A 33 -7.45 -1.79 -29.79
N PRO A 34 -6.98 -0.93 -30.71
CA PRO A 34 -5.63 -0.38 -30.64
C PRO A 34 -5.32 0.35 -29.34
N CYS A 35 -4.22 -0.05 -28.72
CA CYS A 35 -3.68 0.49 -27.48
C CYS A 35 -2.39 1.27 -27.75
N LYS A 36 -1.78 1.81 -26.69
CA LYS A 36 -0.37 2.21 -26.72
C LYS A 36 0.53 1.03 -26.34
N ARG A 37 1.83 1.20 -26.52
CA ARG A 37 2.91 0.31 -26.02
C ARG A 37 3.23 0.66 -24.57
N GLU A 38 3.67 -0.31 -23.77
CA GLU A 38 4.19 -0.12 -22.39
C GLU A 38 3.23 0.58 -21.40
N GLN A 39 2.00 0.84 -21.84
CA GLN A 39 1.01 1.69 -21.22
C GLN A 39 0.23 0.90 -20.16
N TRP A 40 0.19 1.44 -18.95
CA TRP A 40 -0.73 1.00 -17.91
C TRP A 40 -2.17 1.34 -18.29
N TYR A 41 -3.09 0.42 -18.02
CA TYR A 41 -4.53 0.62 -18.12
C TYR A 41 -5.22 0.24 -16.81
N LEU A 42 -5.97 1.20 -16.24
CA LEU A 42 -6.95 0.95 -15.20
C LEU A 42 -8.21 0.39 -15.86
N VAL A 43 -8.52 -0.87 -15.57
CA VAL A 43 -9.76 -1.53 -15.98
C VAL A 43 -10.85 -1.14 -14.98
N ARG A 44 -11.87 -0.39 -15.41
CA ARG A 44 -13.09 -0.09 -14.64
C ARG A 44 -14.25 -0.95 -15.15
N ALA A 45 -14.79 -1.81 -14.30
CA ALA A 45 -16.02 -2.56 -14.58
C ALA A 45 -17.17 -2.03 -13.71
N PHE A 46 -18.35 -1.85 -14.29
CA PHE A 46 -19.55 -1.37 -13.61
C PHE A 46 -20.68 -2.39 -13.78
N GLY A 47 -21.48 -2.58 -12.74
CA GLY A 47 -22.66 -3.44 -12.73
C GLY A 47 -23.90 -2.71 -12.22
N ASP A 48 -25.06 -3.34 -12.38
CA ASP A 48 -26.35 -2.72 -12.05
C ASP A 48 -26.70 -2.81 -10.55
N GLU A 49 -26.23 -3.85 -9.85
CA GLU A 49 -26.37 -4.04 -8.40
C GLU A 49 -25.03 -4.49 -7.77
N SER A 50 -25.02 -4.79 -6.46
CA SER A 50 -23.81 -5.15 -5.70
C SER A 50 -23.15 -6.42 -6.25
N MET A 51 -22.05 -6.26 -7.00
CA MET A 51 -21.29 -7.36 -7.60
C MET A 51 -20.55 -8.20 -6.54
N ASN A 52 -21.27 -9.13 -5.92
CA ASN A 52 -20.76 -10.03 -4.89
C ASN A 52 -19.99 -11.21 -5.52
N GLY A 53 -18.78 -11.47 -5.03
CA GLY A 53 -17.92 -12.56 -5.52
C GLY A 53 -16.53 -12.08 -5.96
N SER A 54 -15.80 -12.96 -6.64
CA SER A 54 -14.57 -12.59 -7.37
C SER A 54 -14.97 -12.16 -8.79
N ALA A 55 -14.59 -10.95 -9.19
CA ALA A 55 -14.72 -10.48 -10.56
C ALA A 55 -13.36 -10.53 -11.25
N ALA A 56 -13.35 -10.84 -12.55
CA ALA A 56 -12.17 -10.81 -13.40
C ALA A 56 -12.57 -10.64 -14.87
N VAL A 57 -11.61 -10.23 -15.69
CA VAL A 57 -11.68 -10.32 -17.15
C VAL A 57 -10.37 -10.93 -17.67
N PHE A 58 -10.43 -11.63 -18.79
CA PHE A 58 -9.22 -11.97 -19.53
C PHE A 58 -8.93 -10.83 -20.49
N ALA A 59 -7.79 -10.19 -20.33
CA ALA A 59 -7.25 -9.24 -21.28
C ALA A 59 -6.20 -9.97 -22.13
N GLU A 60 -6.42 -9.95 -23.43
CA GLU A 60 -5.61 -10.60 -24.44
C GLU A 60 -4.84 -9.51 -25.20
N GLN A 61 -3.52 -9.67 -25.28
CA GLN A 61 -2.57 -8.74 -25.86
C GLN A 61 -2.15 -9.22 -27.24
N LEU A 62 -2.25 -8.37 -28.26
CA LEU A 62 -2.07 -8.78 -29.65
C LEU A 62 -0.98 -8.01 -30.40
N ILE A 63 -0.36 -8.74 -31.33
CA ILE A 63 0.51 -8.24 -32.39
C ILE A 63 -0.05 -8.76 -33.71
N ASN A 64 -0.51 -7.88 -34.60
CA ASN A 64 -1.03 -8.25 -35.93
C ASN A 64 -2.10 -9.36 -35.88
N ASP A 65 -3.16 -9.17 -35.08
CA ASP A 65 -4.22 -10.15 -34.79
C ASP A 65 -3.79 -11.46 -34.08
N GLU A 66 -2.50 -11.70 -33.82
CA GLU A 66 -2.03 -12.85 -33.04
C GLU A 66 -1.96 -12.54 -31.53
N ILE A 67 -2.57 -13.39 -30.69
CA ILE A 67 -2.52 -13.27 -29.22
C ILE A 67 -1.15 -13.72 -28.73
N VAL A 68 -0.30 -12.77 -28.31
CA VAL A 68 1.01 -13.03 -27.72
C VAL A 68 0.96 -13.23 -26.21
N GLU A 69 -0.03 -12.66 -25.53
CA GLU A 69 -0.28 -12.91 -24.12
C GLU A 69 -1.77 -12.90 -23.79
N ALA A 70 -2.26 -13.88 -23.03
CA ALA A 70 -3.51 -13.78 -22.29
C ALA A 70 -3.21 -13.62 -20.79
N ARG A 71 -3.81 -12.61 -20.14
CA ARG A 71 -3.67 -12.32 -18.70
C ARG A 71 -5.05 -12.19 -18.04
N ARG A 72 -5.25 -12.87 -16.92
CA ARG A 72 -6.49 -12.79 -16.14
C ARG A 72 -6.40 -11.60 -15.17
N VAL A 73 -6.99 -10.47 -15.53
CA VAL A 73 -7.03 -9.27 -14.69
C VAL A 73 -8.06 -9.46 -13.56
N PRO A 74 -7.66 -9.57 -12.28
CA PRO A 74 -8.60 -9.55 -11.17
C PRO A 74 -9.21 -8.15 -11.00
N LEU A 75 -10.50 -8.08 -10.65
CA LEU A 75 -11.24 -6.84 -10.49
C LEU A 75 -11.74 -6.71 -9.04
N THR A 76 -11.07 -5.89 -8.24
CA THR A 76 -11.35 -5.71 -6.81
C THR A 76 -12.45 -4.69 -6.56
N ALA A 77 -13.17 -4.81 -5.45
CA ALA A 77 -14.10 -3.81 -4.96
C ALA A 77 -13.38 -2.66 -4.24
N PHE A 78 -13.88 -1.43 -4.39
CA PHE A 78 -13.64 -0.40 -3.38
C PHE A 78 -14.29 -0.85 -2.07
N ALA A 79 -13.60 -0.65 -0.94
CA ALA A 79 -14.05 -1.13 0.35
C ALA A 79 -15.38 -0.48 0.80
N ASP A 80 -15.53 0.82 0.54
CA ASP A 80 -16.58 1.66 1.11
C ASP A 80 -17.27 2.56 0.06
N GLY A 81 -18.53 2.91 0.32
CA GLY A 81 -19.22 4.06 -0.27
C GLY A 81 -19.93 3.85 -1.62
N ALA A 82 -20.24 4.97 -2.27
CA ALA A 82 -21.19 5.08 -3.39
C ALA A 82 -20.77 4.35 -4.70
N ARG A 83 -19.62 3.68 -4.72
CA ARG A 83 -19.10 2.91 -5.87
C ARG A 83 -19.14 1.40 -5.62
N ALA A 84 -20.03 0.92 -4.75
CA ALA A 84 -20.19 -0.50 -4.43
C ALA A 84 -20.47 -1.39 -5.66
N ASN A 85 -20.98 -0.82 -6.75
CA ASN A 85 -21.21 -1.45 -8.05
C ASN A 85 -20.03 -1.31 -9.06
N GLN A 86 -18.92 -0.67 -8.69
CA GLN A 86 -17.70 -0.57 -9.50
C GLN A 86 -16.66 -1.59 -9.01
N ARG A 87 -15.98 -2.27 -9.94
CA ARG A 87 -14.80 -3.12 -9.69
C ARG A 87 -13.64 -2.63 -10.54
N VAL A 88 -12.42 -2.81 -10.08
CA VAL A 88 -11.22 -2.22 -10.68
C VAL A 88 -10.00 -3.15 -10.67
N GLY A 89 -9.23 -3.13 -11.75
CA GLY A 89 -8.00 -3.93 -11.91
C GLY A 89 -7.02 -3.30 -12.90
N TRP A 90 -5.91 -3.98 -13.15
CA TRP A 90 -4.74 -3.41 -13.83
C TRP A 90 -4.18 -4.35 -14.91
N ILE A 91 -3.76 -3.77 -16.02
CA ILE A 91 -2.90 -4.41 -17.02
C ILE A 91 -1.90 -3.39 -17.57
N GLN A 92 -0.70 -3.85 -17.90
CA GLN A 92 0.26 -3.11 -18.71
C GLN A 92 0.37 -3.79 -20.08
N THR A 93 0.40 -3.01 -21.14
CA THR A 93 0.68 -3.53 -22.49
C THR A 93 2.17 -3.82 -22.67
N GLY A 94 2.55 -4.90 -23.35
CA GLY A 94 3.95 -5.14 -23.72
C GLY A 94 4.54 -4.10 -24.68
N GLU A 95 5.87 -4.13 -24.89
CA GLU A 95 6.60 -3.26 -25.82
C GLU A 95 6.11 -3.39 -27.27
N ASP A 96 6.00 -4.63 -27.75
CA ASP A 96 5.57 -4.91 -29.13
C ASP A 96 4.05 -5.08 -29.32
N VAL A 97 3.27 -5.01 -28.25
CA VAL A 97 1.81 -5.07 -28.28
C VAL A 97 1.24 -3.83 -28.98
N ARG A 98 0.17 -4.04 -29.76
CA ARG A 98 -0.50 -2.98 -30.55
C ARG A 98 -1.98 -2.86 -30.24
N GLU A 99 -2.61 -3.95 -29.81
CA GLU A 99 -4.04 -4.01 -29.56
C GLU A 99 -4.36 -4.83 -28.30
N LEU A 100 -5.47 -4.48 -27.67
CA LEU A 100 -6.06 -5.22 -26.55
C LEU A 100 -7.42 -5.78 -26.96
N GLN A 101 -7.62 -7.05 -26.64
CA GLN A 101 -8.89 -7.77 -26.72
C GLN A 101 -9.33 -8.13 -25.29
N VAL A 102 -10.64 -8.26 -25.07
CA VAL A 102 -11.21 -8.65 -23.79
C VAL A 102 -12.15 -9.82 -23.98
N ARG A 103 -11.89 -10.89 -23.24
CA ARG A 103 -12.79 -12.02 -23.08
C ARG A 103 -13.33 -12.04 -21.66
N LEU A 104 -14.65 -12.13 -21.54
CA LEU A 104 -15.29 -12.28 -20.23
C LEU A 104 -15.13 -13.72 -19.75
N ASP A 105 -14.86 -13.88 -18.45
CA ASP A 105 -14.97 -15.15 -17.76
C ASP A 105 -16.45 -15.57 -17.74
N PRO A 106 -16.85 -16.78 -18.17
CA PRO A 106 -18.25 -17.22 -18.15
C PRO A 106 -18.92 -17.08 -16.78
N ASP A 107 -18.14 -17.21 -15.69
CA ASP A 107 -18.61 -17.11 -14.31
C ASP A 107 -18.52 -15.67 -13.75
N ALA A 108 -17.99 -14.69 -14.49
CA ALA A 108 -17.95 -13.29 -14.06
C ALA A 108 -19.36 -12.73 -13.80
N PRO A 109 -19.53 -11.78 -12.86
CA PRO A 109 -20.78 -11.04 -12.71
C PRO A 109 -21.14 -10.29 -14.00
N ALA A 110 -22.43 -10.02 -14.21
CA ALA A 110 -22.88 -9.25 -15.37
C ALA A 110 -22.41 -7.79 -15.26
N PHE A 111 -21.50 -7.39 -16.15
CA PHE A 111 -21.06 -6.01 -16.28
C PHE A 111 -21.98 -5.25 -17.26
N ALA A 112 -22.42 -4.06 -16.87
CA ALA A 112 -23.16 -3.13 -17.74
C ALA A 112 -22.20 -2.28 -18.60
N ARG A 113 -21.02 -1.96 -18.07
CA ARG A 113 -19.99 -1.14 -18.71
C ARG A 113 -18.59 -1.61 -18.28
N LEU A 114 -17.65 -1.63 -19.22
CA LEU A 114 -16.26 -2.03 -19.01
C LEU A 114 -15.31 -1.11 -19.79
N GLU A 115 -14.37 -0.49 -19.10
CA GLU A 115 -13.50 0.55 -19.65
C GLU A 115 -12.03 0.32 -19.32
N PHE A 116 -11.15 0.61 -20.27
CA PHE A 116 -9.70 0.56 -20.10
C PHE A 116 -9.17 1.99 -20.24
N LEU A 117 -8.88 2.64 -19.10
CA LEU A 117 -8.34 4.00 -19.02
C LEU A 117 -6.81 3.97 -18.99
N PRO A 118 -6.08 4.63 -19.91
CA PRO A 118 -4.63 4.68 -19.86
C PRO A 118 -4.19 5.50 -18.64
N ILE A 119 -3.30 4.95 -17.82
CA ILE A 119 -2.70 5.58 -16.65
C ILE A 119 -1.20 5.75 -16.90
N ALA A 120 -0.58 6.87 -16.55
CA ALA A 120 0.84 7.09 -16.84
C ALA A 120 1.74 5.98 -16.26
N GLU A 121 1.60 5.69 -14.97
CA GLU A 121 2.36 4.64 -14.27
C GLU A 121 1.57 4.04 -13.10
N ARG A 122 1.84 2.78 -12.75
CA ARG A 122 1.42 2.16 -11.48
C ARG A 122 2.40 2.55 -10.37
N ASP A 123 2.37 3.84 -10.05
CA ASP A 123 3.40 4.54 -9.26
C ASP A 123 3.62 4.09 -7.79
N PRO A 124 2.65 3.51 -7.04
CA PRO A 124 2.86 3.27 -5.61
C PRO A 124 3.69 2.00 -5.33
N LYS A 125 5.01 2.18 -5.35
CA LYS A 125 6.06 1.19 -5.10
C LYS A 125 6.49 1.20 -3.63
N CYS A 126 6.35 0.07 -2.95
CA CYS A 126 7.01 -0.14 -1.65
C CYS A 126 8.51 -0.36 -1.85
N HIS A 127 9.36 0.31 -1.06
CA HIS A 127 10.80 0.28 -1.26
C HIS A 127 11.37 -1.12 -0.95
N PRO A 128 11.96 -1.82 -1.93
CA PRO A 128 12.25 -3.26 -1.89
C PRO A 128 13.08 -3.66 -0.66
N LEU A 129 14.12 -2.87 -0.43
CA LEU A 129 15.21 -3.17 0.50
C LEU A 129 15.11 -2.38 1.83
N ALA A 130 13.94 -1.81 2.16
CA ALA A 130 13.68 -1.10 3.40
C ALA A 130 12.65 -1.87 4.26
N ASN A 131 12.64 -1.60 5.56
CA ASN A 131 11.63 -2.10 6.50
C ASN A 131 10.90 -0.92 7.15
N THR A 132 9.65 -1.13 7.53
CA THR A 132 8.94 -0.22 8.44
C THR A 132 9.65 -0.13 9.79
N PRO A 133 9.70 1.05 10.43
CA PRO A 133 10.10 1.16 11.82
C PRO A 133 9.18 0.33 12.73
N ARG A 134 9.72 -0.24 13.81
CA ARG A 134 8.88 -0.89 14.82
C ARG A 134 8.09 0.16 15.59
N TRP A 135 6.84 -0.15 15.90
CA TRP A 135 6.05 0.57 16.90
C TRP A 135 6.80 0.66 18.23
N SER A 136 7.39 -0.46 18.64
CA SER A 136 8.10 -0.59 19.91
C SER A 136 9.40 0.22 19.98
N THR A 137 10.00 0.62 18.85
CA THR A 137 11.22 1.45 18.82
C THR A 137 10.95 2.92 18.59
N MET A 138 10.09 3.28 17.63
CA MET A 138 9.77 4.69 17.31
C MET A 138 8.64 5.28 18.15
N LYS A 139 8.29 4.67 19.32
CA LYS A 139 7.20 5.04 20.24
C LYS A 139 6.66 6.47 20.06
N PRO A 140 5.42 6.62 19.57
CA PRO A 140 4.84 8.57 18.83
C PRO A 140 4.88 9.47 20.08
N LEU A 141 5.07 10.80 20.01
CA LEU A 141 5.55 11.57 21.17
C LEU A 141 4.62 11.63 22.41
N LEU A 142 3.30 11.51 22.23
CA LEU A 142 2.31 11.54 23.30
C LEU A 142 1.61 10.18 23.42
N GLU A 143 1.86 9.43 24.50
CA GLU A 143 1.07 8.22 24.81
C GLU A 143 -0.27 8.61 25.45
N THR A 144 -1.32 8.69 24.64
CA THR A 144 -2.71 8.95 25.08
C THR A 144 -3.70 8.05 24.35
N ASP A 145 -4.84 7.80 25.00
CA ASP A 145 -6.02 7.13 24.40
C ASP A 145 -7.06 8.12 23.87
N ARG A 146 -6.87 9.42 24.09
CA ARG A 146 -7.91 10.44 23.96
C ARG A 146 -7.74 11.23 22.68
N VAL A 147 -8.75 11.16 21.81
CA VAL A 147 -8.80 11.86 20.51
C VAL A 147 -9.96 12.84 20.52
N LEU A 148 -9.71 14.09 20.12
CA LEU A 148 -10.71 15.13 19.97
C LEU A 148 -10.93 15.43 18.48
N LEU A 149 -12.14 15.21 17.98
CA LEU A 149 -12.52 15.48 16.59
C LEU A 149 -13.54 16.62 16.52
N PRO A 150 -13.45 17.56 15.56
CA PRO A 150 -14.51 18.55 15.33
C PRO A 150 -15.80 17.84 14.86
N PRO A 151 -16.99 18.46 15.02
CA PRO A 151 -18.26 17.83 14.64
C PRO A 151 -18.32 17.34 13.19
N ALA A 152 -17.64 18.01 12.25
CA ALA A 152 -17.55 17.61 10.85
C ALA A 152 -16.86 16.24 10.62
N LEU A 153 -16.16 15.72 11.62
CA LEU A 153 -15.38 14.47 11.57
C LEU A 153 -15.87 13.43 12.60
N GLU A 154 -17.00 13.68 13.27
CA GLU A 154 -17.60 12.78 14.27
C GLU A 154 -17.87 11.37 13.72
N GLY A 155 -18.26 11.27 12.44
CA GLY A 155 -18.46 10.00 11.73
C GLY A 155 -17.20 9.13 11.52
N LEU A 156 -16.00 9.60 11.91
CA LEU A 156 -14.78 8.80 11.90
C LEU A 156 -14.54 8.04 13.22
N ALA A 157 -15.38 8.25 14.25
CA ALA A 157 -15.19 7.61 15.56
C ALA A 157 -15.11 6.07 15.48
N ASP A 158 -15.92 5.44 14.62
CA ASP A 158 -15.93 3.98 14.45
C ASP A 158 -14.62 3.45 13.81
N SER A 159 -14.01 4.21 12.89
CA SER A 159 -12.70 3.91 12.30
C SER A 159 -11.54 4.04 13.30
N LEU A 160 -11.79 4.61 14.48
CA LEU A 160 -10.82 4.87 15.55
C LEU A 160 -10.95 3.90 16.74
N ALA A 161 -11.43 2.69 16.48
CA ALA A 161 -11.49 1.60 17.45
C ALA A 161 -10.16 1.42 18.23
N GLY A 162 -10.24 1.58 19.56
CA GLY A 162 -9.10 1.57 20.48
C GLY A 162 -8.80 2.93 21.13
N PHE A 163 -9.36 4.03 20.61
CA PHE A 163 -9.35 5.34 21.25
C PHE A 163 -10.67 5.66 21.96
N ARG A 164 -10.59 6.55 22.94
CA ARG A 164 -11.71 7.35 23.43
C ARG A 164 -11.80 8.61 22.57
N VAL A 165 -12.77 8.61 21.65
CA VAL A 165 -13.08 9.77 20.80
C VAL A 165 -14.08 10.69 21.52
N GLU A 166 -13.82 11.99 21.52
CA GLU A 166 -14.71 13.03 22.05
C GLU A 166 -14.92 14.14 21.02
N THR A 167 -16.14 14.65 20.87
CA THR A 167 -16.43 15.73 19.93
C THR A 167 -15.99 17.10 20.49
N LEU A 168 -15.09 17.76 19.77
CA LEU A 168 -14.53 19.08 20.08
C LEU A 168 -15.52 20.19 19.74
N GLN A 169 -16.53 20.34 20.59
CA GLN A 169 -17.50 21.43 20.53
C GLN A 169 -16.81 22.80 20.69
N ALA A 170 -17.33 23.79 19.95
CA ALA A 170 -16.79 25.16 19.86
C ALA A 170 -16.43 25.74 21.26
N PRO A 171 -15.15 25.99 21.57
CA PRO A 171 -14.73 26.43 22.90
C PRO A 171 -15.08 27.90 23.15
N ARG A 172 -15.56 28.22 24.36
CA ARG A 172 -15.87 29.61 24.74
C ARG A 172 -14.65 30.53 24.93
N SER A 173 -13.44 29.98 24.98
CA SER A 173 -12.19 30.75 25.10
C SER A 173 -10.97 29.91 24.74
N LYS A 174 -9.83 30.59 24.47
CA LYS A 174 -8.51 29.96 24.25
C LYS A 174 -8.08 29.09 25.44
N ALA A 175 -8.32 29.54 26.67
CA ALA A 175 -8.04 28.78 27.89
C ALA A 175 -8.94 27.53 28.02
N THR A 176 -10.19 27.60 27.58
CA THR A 176 -11.10 26.45 27.52
C THR A 176 -10.61 25.41 26.50
N LEU A 177 -10.13 25.85 25.33
CA LEU A 177 -9.53 24.96 24.34
C LEU A 177 -8.24 24.32 24.87
N GLN A 178 -7.31 25.10 25.44
CA GLN A 178 -6.07 24.59 26.02
C GLN A 178 -6.33 23.49 27.06
N LYS A 179 -7.30 23.72 27.97
CA LYS A 179 -7.71 22.72 28.98
C LYS A 179 -8.36 21.49 28.36
N ARG A 180 -9.04 21.61 27.21
CA ARG A 180 -9.60 20.46 26.48
C ARG A 180 -8.52 19.63 25.79
N VAL A 181 -7.60 20.25 25.04
CA VAL A 181 -6.61 19.54 24.20
C VAL A 181 -5.44 18.94 24.99
N SER A 182 -5.13 19.47 26.17
CA SER A 182 -4.06 18.93 27.02
C SER A 182 -4.26 17.43 27.33
N GLY A 183 -3.21 16.64 27.12
CA GLY A 183 -3.23 15.18 27.29
C GLY A 183 -4.00 14.41 26.20
N ALA A 184 -4.34 15.05 25.08
CA ALA A 184 -5.07 14.42 23.97
C ALA A 184 -4.41 14.68 22.62
N VAL A 185 -4.78 13.87 21.63
CA VAL A 185 -4.67 14.24 20.22
C VAL A 185 -5.91 15.04 19.85
N ALA A 186 -5.76 16.16 19.13
CA ALA A 186 -6.85 17.08 18.84
C ALA A 186 -6.74 17.62 17.41
N VAL A 187 -7.73 17.29 16.58
CA VAL A 187 -7.94 17.97 15.30
C VAL A 187 -8.63 19.30 15.60
N VAL A 188 -7.98 20.41 15.30
CA VAL A 188 -8.51 21.77 15.52
C VAL A 188 -8.92 22.34 14.16
N ASP A 189 -10.22 22.43 13.92
CA ASP A 189 -10.76 22.84 12.64
C ASP A 189 -10.73 24.36 12.44
N ARG A 190 -11.04 24.77 11.21
CA ARG A 190 -11.09 26.18 10.84
C ARG A 190 -12.10 26.99 11.67
N SER A 191 -13.27 26.43 12.00
CA SER A 191 -14.29 27.16 12.76
C SER A 191 -13.83 27.46 14.19
N CYS A 192 -13.13 26.53 14.85
CA CYS A 192 -12.52 26.75 16.15
C CYS A 192 -11.40 27.80 16.11
N ILE A 193 -10.66 27.89 15.00
CA ILE A 193 -9.55 28.85 14.82
C ILE A 193 -10.06 30.27 14.56
N ASP A 194 -11.04 30.45 13.66
CA ASP A 194 -11.64 31.76 13.39
C ASP A 194 -12.41 32.29 14.61
N ALA A 195 -13.28 31.47 15.23
CA ALA A 195 -14.13 31.89 16.35
C ALA A 195 -13.35 32.30 17.61
N LEU A 196 -12.11 31.86 17.75
CA LEU A 196 -11.20 32.25 18.83
C LEU A 196 -10.11 33.23 18.36
N SER A 197 -10.00 33.53 17.07
CA SER A 197 -8.85 34.24 16.47
C SER A 197 -7.50 33.66 16.92
N LEU A 198 -7.28 32.36 16.71
CA LEU A 198 -6.01 31.69 17.02
C LEU A 198 -4.92 32.05 15.99
N SER A 199 -3.67 32.12 16.44
CA SER A 199 -2.48 32.24 15.56
C SER A 199 -1.67 30.93 15.56
N ALA A 200 -0.77 30.76 14.57
CA ALA A 200 0.16 29.63 14.52
C ALA A 200 0.94 29.49 15.85
N ASP A 201 1.58 30.57 16.32
CA ASP A 201 2.27 30.60 17.61
C ASP A 201 1.41 30.20 18.81
N GLN A 202 0.09 30.38 18.73
CA GLN A 202 -0.82 29.94 19.79
C GLN A 202 -1.03 28.43 19.70
N LEU A 203 -1.38 27.90 18.53
CA LEU A 203 -1.51 26.45 18.32
C LEU A 203 -0.21 25.68 18.66
N MET A 204 0.95 26.19 18.25
CA MET A 204 2.28 25.62 18.57
C MET A 204 2.65 25.69 20.06
N ARG A 205 2.04 26.60 20.84
CA ARG A 205 2.12 26.57 22.31
C ARG A 205 1.09 25.63 22.92
N MET A 206 -0.05 25.44 22.27
CA MET A 206 -1.12 24.57 22.75
C MET A 206 -0.80 23.09 22.59
N SER A 207 0.10 22.73 21.67
CA SER A 207 0.73 21.39 21.56
C SER A 207 1.84 21.13 22.59
N ALA A 208 2.12 22.04 23.53
CA ALA A 208 2.88 21.68 24.72
C ALA A 208 2.01 20.77 25.60
N GLY A 209 2.32 19.47 25.64
CA GLY A 209 1.50 18.46 26.29
C GLY A 209 0.23 18.06 25.54
N ALA A 210 0.17 18.23 24.22
CA ALA A 210 -0.93 17.78 23.35
C ALA A 210 -0.41 17.49 21.92
N HIS A 211 -1.13 16.67 21.15
CA HIS A 211 -0.89 16.54 19.72
C HIS A 211 -1.96 17.32 18.95
N VAL A 212 -1.60 18.47 18.38
CA VAL A 212 -2.53 19.37 17.68
C VAL A 212 -2.38 19.20 16.17
N ILE A 213 -3.47 18.89 15.48
CA ILE A 213 -3.52 18.62 14.05
C ILE A 213 -4.41 19.67 13.37
N ILE A 214 -3.94 20.28 12.27
CA ILE A 214 -4.73 21.18 11.42
C ILE A 214 -4.56 20.86 9.92
N ASP A 215 -5.54 21.27 9.11
CA ASP A 215 -5.52 21.07 7.64
C ASP A 215 -4.55 22.04 6.93
N LEU A 216 -4.09 21.68 5.72
CA LEU A 216 -3.07 22.45 5.00
C LEU A 216 -3.56 23.85 4.60
N ALA A 217 -4.84 24.04 4.31
CA ALA A 217 -5.38 25.34 3.92
C ALA A 217 -5.48 26.28 5.13
N THR A 218 -5.97 25.78 6.27
CA THR A 218 -5.95 26.55 7.52
C THR A 218 -4.52 26.86 7.98
N ALA A 219 -3.59 25.92 7.83
CA ALA A 219 -2.18 26.17 8.13
C ALA A 219 -1.57 27.27 7.24
N ALA A 220 -1.79 27.22 5.93
CA ALA A 220 -1.31 28.25 5.01
C ALA A 220 -1.92 29.63 5.31
N ASP A 221 -3.20 29.71 5.67
CA ASP A 221 -3.83 30.98 6.07
C ASP A 221 -3.20 31.55 7.34
N LEU A 222 -2.91 30.71 8.34
CA LEU A 222 -2.23 31.13 9.58
C LEU A 222 -0.79 31.58 9.33
N PHE A 223 -0.05 30.89 8.47
CA PHE A 223 1.32 31.29 8.10
C PHE A 223 1.32 32.57 7.24
N ARG A 224 0.35 32.75 6.33
CA ARG A 224 0.16 34.01 5.59
C ARG A 224 -0.18 35.18 6.52
N ALA A 225 -1.04 34.97 7.53
CA ALA A 225 -1.31 35.97 8.55
C ALA A 225 -0.07 36.33 9.40
N ALA A 226 0.88 35.40 9.54
CA ALA A 226 2.20 35.65 10.14
C ALA A 226 3.25 36.24 9.17
N GLY A 227 2.85 36.66 7.95
CA GLY A 227 3.72 37.29 6.96
C GLY A 227 4.50 36.32 6.06
N VAL A 228 4.13 35.04 6.03
CA VAL A 228 4.84 34.00 5.25
C VAL A 228 4.04 33.66 3.99
N ASP A 229 4.65 33.85 2.82
CA ASP A 229 4.09 33.51 1.50
C ASP A 229 4.02 31.98 1.27
N THR A 230 3.09 31.33 1.97
CA THR A 230 2.70 29.94 1.78
C THR A 230 1.48 29.86 0.87
N THR A 231 1.42 28.82 0.03
CA THR A 231 0.30 28.60 -0.89
C THR A 231 -0.10 27.14 -0.89
N VAL A 232 -1.41 26.88 -0.84
CA VAL A 232 -1.97 25.55 -1.08
C VAL A 232 -2.36 25.43 -2.55
N LYS A 233 -2.19 24.24 -3.11
CA LYS A 233 -2.56 23.90 -4.47
C LYS A 233 -3.32 22.58 -4.48
N THR A 234 -4.32 22.47 -5.35
CA THR A 234 -4.90 21.17 -5.71
C THR A 234 -4.29 20.74 -7.05
N PHE A 235 -3.79 19.52 -7.10
CA PHE A 235 -3.47 18.79 -8.32
C PHE A 235 -4.64 17.87 -8.63
N ALA A 236 -5.03 17.76 -9.91
CA ALA A 236 -6.07 16.86 -10.36
C ALA A 236 -5.76 16.34 -11.77
N SER A 237 -6.04 15.05 -12.02
CA SER A 237 -5.90 14.41 -13.33
C SER A 237 -7.00 13.38 -13.57
N GLU A 238 -7.51 13.31 -14.80
CA GLU A 238 -8.47 12.29 -15.25
C GLU A 238 -7.85 10.88 -15.29
N HIS A 239 -6.52 10.78 -15.36
CA HIS A 239 -5.80 9.59 -15.82
C HIS A 239 -4.54 9.26 -15.01
N GLU A 240 -4.23 9.98 -13.93
CA GLU A 240 -2.94 9.82 -13.24
C GLU A 240 -3.15 9.74 -11.73
N ILE A 241 -2.62 8.69 -11.10
CA ILE A 241 -2.74 8.45 -9.65
C ILE A 241 -2.04 9.59 -8.89
N MET A 242 -2.64 10.02 -7.79
CA MET A 242 -2.00 10.91 -6.82
C MET A 242 -1.50 10.09 -5.63
N SER A 243 -0.23 10.29 -5.27
CA SER A 243 0.49 9.46 -4.30
C SER A 243 1.24 10.31 -3.27
N ALA A 244 1.62 9.68 -2.17
CA ALA A 244 2.55 10.20 -1.19
C ALA A 244 3.83 9.38 -1.20
N ARG A 245 4.98 10.04 -1.07
CA ARG A 245 6.26 9.43 -0.75
C ARG A 245 6.61 9.69 0.71
N VAL A 246 7.13 8.69 1.40
CA VAL A 246 7.69 8.83 2.76
C VAL A 246 9.08 9.49 2.68
N ASP A 247 9.13 10.81 2.86
CA ASP A 247 10.38 11.58 2.90
C ASP A 247 11.07 11.50 4.28
N TYR A 248 10.33 11.25 5.35
CA TYR A 248 10.89 11.01 6.68
C TYR A 248 10.07 9.97 7.46
N SER A 249 10.76 8.95 7.98
CA SER A 249 10.16 7.90 8.80
C SER A 249 10.06 8.34 10.26
N ASP A 250 8.84 8.57 10.72
CA ASP A 250 8.50 9.01 12.07
C ASP A 250 7.26 8.27 12.56
N SER A 251 6.90 8.60 13.79
CA SER A 251 5.65 8.40 14.46
C SER A 251 4.36 8.44 13.62
N ALA A 252 4.13 9.47 12.82
CA ALA A 252 2.92 9.52 11.99
C ALA A 252 2.97 8.60 10.77
N THR A 253 4.15 8.03 10.45
CA THR A 253 4.38 7.08 9.35
C THR A 253 4.74 5.66 9.85
N ARG A 254 4.52 5.36 11.15
CA ARG A 254 4.58 4.02 11.78
C ARG A 254 3.80 2.96 10.93
N GLY A 255 4.42 2.26 9.98
CA GLY A 255 3.72 1.33 9.05
C GLY A 255 4.02 1.53 7.56
N PHE A 256 4.76 2.58 7.21
CA PHE A 256 5.37 2.78 5.89
C PHE A 256 6.90 2.88 6.03
N ALA A 257 7.66 2.32 5.09
CA ALA A 257 9.11 2.39 5.08
C ALA A 257 9.59 3.69 4.41
N LEU A 258 10.82 4.11 4.72
CA LEU A 258 11.42 5.29 4.09
C LEU A 258 11.48 5.09 2.56
N GLN A 259 11.07 6.12 1.81
CA GLN A 259 10.91 6.11 0.36
C GLN A 259 9.80 5.18 -0.20
N ASP A 260 8.91 4.60 0.64
CA ASP A 260 7.68 4.00 0.11
C ASP A 260 6.84 5.08 -0.60
N VAL A 261 6.39 4.78 -1.82
CA VAL A 261 5.36 5.55 -2.54
C VAL A 261 4.04 4.80 -2.42
N PHE A 262 2.97 5.50 -2.02
CA PHE A 262 1.66 4.88 -1.78
C PHE A 262 0.50 5.80 -2.19
N PRO A 263 -0.69 5.27 -2.53
CA PRO A 263 -1.83 6.06 -2.99
C PRO A 263 -2.31 7.04 -1.92
N TYR A 264 -2.38 8.32 -2.27
CA TYR A 264 -2.71 9.40 -1.35
C TYR A 264 -3.50 10.47 -2.08
N GLY A 265 -4.82 10.33 -2.09
CA GLY A 265 -5.69 11.25 -2.80
C GLY A 265 -7.14 10.81 -2.75
N VAL A 266 -7.94 11.54 -3.50
CA VAL A 266 -9.38 11.34 -3.63
C VAL A 266 -9.78 11.23 -5.10
N LEU A 267 -10.95 10.66 -5.38
CA LEU A 267 -11.68 10.89 -6.62
C LEU A 267 -12.62 12.08 -6.41
N ASP A 268 -12.42 13.16 -7.15
CA ASP A 268 -13.19 14.40 -7.03
C ASP A 268 -14.58 14.33 -7.68
N GLY A 269 -15.33 15.43 -7.62
CA GLY A 269 -16.68 15.54 -8.20
C GLY A 269 -16.73 15.46 -9.74
N GLU A 270 -15.58 15.49 -10.41
CA GLU A 270 -15.43 15.31 -11.86
C GLU A 270 -14.79 13.94 -12.19
N ASP A 271 -14.78 13.01 -11.24
CA ASP A 271 -14.21 11.65 -11.32
C ASP A 271 -12.68 11.61 -11.50
N ARG A 272 -11.97 12.72 -11.26
CA ARG A 272 -10.51 12.84 -11.38
C ARG A 272 -9.80 12.41 -10.10
N PHE A 273 -8.61 11.83 -10.24
CA PHE A 273 -7.68 11.67 -9.12
C PHE A 273 -7.18 13.05 -8.69
N ALA A 274 -7.38 13.43 -7.43
CA ALA A 274 -7.01 14.73 -6.90
C ALA A 274 -6.29 14.64 -5.54
N ILE A 275 -5.41 15.62 -5.29
CA ILE A 275 -4.63 15.76 -4.06
C ILE A 275 -4.41 17.24 -3.77
N ARG A 276 -4.55 17.64 -2.50
CA ARG A 276 -4.30 19.00 -2.03
C ARG A 276 -2.97 19.03 -1.27
N VAL A 277 -2.14 20.01 -1.58
CA VAL A 277 -0.74 20.09 -1.15
C VAL A 277 -0.40 21.49 -0.65
N LEU A 278 0.49 21.59 0.33
CA LEU A 278 1.14 22.83 0.73
C LEU A 278 2.43 22.98 -0.08
N ARG A 279 2.52 24.01 -0.91
CA ARG A 279 3.63 24.18 -1.86
C ARG A 279 4.97 24.29 -1.12
N ALA A 280 5.95 23.46 -1.49
CA ALA A 280 7.28 23.41 -0.87
C ALA A 280 8.20 24.56 -1.33
N THR A 281 7.73 25.81 -1.17
CA THR A 281 8.42 27.02 -1.62
C THR A 281 9.62 27.38 -0.73
N LYS A 282 10.46 28.32 -1.19
CA LYS A 282 11.49 28.94 -0.34
C LYS A 282 10.88 29.64 0.89
N SER A 283 9.64 30.09 0.81
CA SER A 283 8.90 30.70 1.92
C SER A 283 8.48 29.66 2.96
N TRP A 284 8.03 28.47 2.53
CA TRP A 284 7.78 27.35 3.44
C TRP A 284 9.04 26.94 4.21
N LYS A 285 10.18 26.74 3.52
CA LYS A 285 11.45 26.38 4.17
C LYS A 285 11.92 27.39 5.22
N ARG A 286 11.69 28.69 5.01
CA ARG A 286 11.97 29.76 5.99
C ARG A 286 11.17 29.64 7.31
N VAL A 287 10.08 28.87 7.33
CA VAL A 287 9.34 28.52 8.56
C VAL A 287 9.72 27.13 9.04
N ALA A 288 9.78 26.17 8.12
CA ALA A 288 10.03 24.78 8.43
C ALA A 288 11.38 24.57 9.11
N ASP A 289 12.47 25.07 8.50
CA ASP A 289 13.83 24.83 8.96
C ASP A 289 14.09 25.47 10.35
N PRO A 290 13.70 26.74 10.64
CA PRO A 290 13.94 27.34 11.96
C PRO A 290 12.97 26.90 13.06
N SER A 291 11.76 26.44 12.71
CA SER A 291 10.80 25.91 13.69
C SER A 291 11.01 24.43 13.99
N GLY A 292 11.69 23.69 13.10
CA GLY A 292 11.89 22.25 13.23
C GLY A 292 10.73 21.40 12.70
N PHE A 293 10.05 21.82 11.63
CA PHE A 293 9.10 20.95 10.93
C PHE A 293 9.85 19.93 10.06
N ALA A 294 9.64 18.64 10.32
CA ALA A 294 9.94 17.59 9.36
C ALA A 294 8.78 17.44 8.36
N THR A 295 9.08 17.35 7.06
CA THR A 295 8.10 16.88 6.08
C THR A 295 8.13 15.36 6.08
N LEU A 296 7.07 14.73 6.56
CA LEU A 296 6.98 13.28 6.73
C LEU A 296 6.50 12.61 5.43
N LEU A 297 5.47 13.22 4.81
CA LEU A 297 4.92 12.81 3.53
C LEU A 297 4.95 13.97 2.55
N ALA A 298 5.49 13.71 1.36
CA ALA A 298 5.53 14.63 0.24
C ALA A 298 4.76 14.08 -0.96
N SER A 299 4.25 14.94 -1.84
CA SER A 299 3.45 14.54 -2.99
C SER A 299 4.31 13.89 -4.07
N GLU A 300 3.96 12.66 -4.43
CA GLU A 300 4.45 12.03 -5.66
C GLU A 300 3.34 12.12 -6.71
N THR A 301 3.69 12.63 -7.89
CA THR A 301 2.76 12.79 -9.00
C THR A 301 3.45 12.41 -10.29
N CYS A 302 2.72 11.73 -11.18
CA CYS A 302 2.94 11.54 -12.62
C CYS A 302 3.70 12.61 -13.42
N TRP A 303 3.78 13.86 -12.92
CA TRP A 303 4.51 14.94 -13.54
C TRP A 303 5.77 15.26 -12.73
N GLU A 304 6.93 14.92 -13.28
CA GLU A 304 8.27 15.13 -12.68
C GLU A 304 8.48 16.53 -12.08
N ASN A 305 7.86 17.56 -12.65
CA ASN A 305 7.99 18.96 -12.23
C ASN A 305 6.98 19.42 -11.16
N LYS A 306 6.19 18.51 -10.57
CA LYS A 306 5.17 18.78 -9.55
C LYS A 306 5.29 17.89 -8.29
N VAL A 307 6.36 17.12 -8.19
CA VAL A 307 6.66 16.29 -7.01
C VAL A 307 7.23 17.11 -5.84
N GLY A 308 7.16 16.57 -4.63
CA GLY A 308 7.85 17.13 -3.45
C GLY A 308 7.14 18.28 -2.71
N ASP A 309 5.87 18.57 -3.00
CA ASP A 309 5.06 19.47 -2.14
C ASP A 309 4.62 18.74 -0.86
N VAL A 310 4.29 19.48 0.20
CA VAL A 310 4.00 18.91 1.53
C VAL A 310 2.58 18.36 1.61
N LEU A 311 2.46 17.14 2.12
CA LEU A 311 1.19 16.47 2.45
C LEU A 311 0.99 16.30 3.96
N LEU A 312 2.06 15.98 4.68
CA LEU A 312 2.13 15.94 6.14
C LEU A 312 3.48 16.51 6.57
N ALA A 313 3.44 17.58 7.36
CA ALA A 313 4.57 18.04 8.14
C ALA A 313 4.24 18.02 9.64
N SER A 314 5.21 17.63 10.46
CA SER A 314 5.11 17.60 11.92
C SER A 314 6.26 18.36 12.56
N GLN A 315 5.97 19.04 13.66
CA GLN A 315 6.94 19.70 14.53
C GLN A 315 6.82 19.10 15.94
N PRO A 316 7.90 18.54 16.52
CA PRO A 316 7.89 18.07 17.90
C PRO A 316 7.83 19.26 18.87
N THR A 317 6.97 19.19 19.88
CA THR A 317 6.83 20.23 20.91
C THR A 317 7.00 19.64 22.32
N ALA A 318 7.01 20.48 23.35
CA ALA A 318 7.32 20.06 24.72
C ALA A 318 6.29 19.04 25.26
N GLY A 319 6.61 17.75 25.17
CA GLY A 319 5.70 16.65 25.53
C GLY A 319 4.50 16.48 24.58
N GLY A 320 4.63 16.88 23.31
CA GLY A 320 3.55 16.83 22.33
C GLY A 320 4.05 17.07 20.91
N GLU A 321 3.13 17.37 19.99
CA GLU A 321 3.41 17.50 18.56
C GLU A 321 2.43 18.47 17.88
N TYR A 322 2.89 19.20 16.87
CA TYR A 322 2.05 20.04 16.02
C TYR A 322 2.16 19.58 14.57
N SER A 323 1.04 19.11 13.99
CA SER A 323 0.99 18.52 12.65
C SER A 323 0.09 19.32 11.71
N VAL A 324 0.55 19.43 10.47
CA VAL A 324 -0.08 20.16 9.37
C VAL A 324 -0.27 19.16 8.23
N THR A 325 -1.53 18.73 7.97
CA THR A 325 -1.82 17.72 6.95
C THR A 325 -3.25 17.71 6.45
N ASP A 326 -3.42 17.28 5.19
CA ASP A 326 -4.71 17.00 4.56
C ASP A 326 -5.02 15.49 4.46
N LEU A 327 -4.26 14.63 5.19
CA LEU A 327 -4.35 13.16 5.18
C LEU A 327 -5.74 12.69 4.76
N PRO A 328 -5.91 11.88 3.70
CA PRO A 328 -7.04 12.01 2.77
C PRO A 328 -8.47 11.88 3.32
N TRP A 329 -8.65 11.52 4.59
CA TRP A 329 -9.89 11.61 5.36
C TRP A 329 -10.25 13.04 5.83
N LEU A 330 -9.28 13.93 6.07
CA LEU A 330 -9.53 15.36 6.37
C LEU A 330 -10.06 16.11 5.13
N ALA A 331 -9.69 15.61 3.94
CA ALA A 331 -10.13 16.13 2.65
C ALA A 331 -11.31 15.36 2.05
N ALA A 332 -11.45 14.05 2.31
CA ALA A 332 -12.59 13.26 1.87
C ALA A 332 -13.88 13.76 2.53
N GLY A 333 -14.90 13.97 1.72
CA GLY A 333 -15.86 15.04 1.96
C GLY A 333 -15.64 16.13 0.92
N ALA A 334 -15.14 17.30 1.32
CA ALA A 334 -15.09 18.49 0.46
C ALA A 334 -14.28 18.35 -0.85
N LEU A 335 -13.29 17.45 -0.91
CA LEU A 335 -12.54 17.16 -2.15
C LEU A 335 -12.98 15.87 -2.87
N GLY A 336 -13.85 15.04 -2.28
CA GLY A 336 -14.34 13.80 -2.89
C GLY A 336 -14.19 12.54 -2.03
N GLN A 337 -14.05 11.37 -2.68
CA GLN A 337 -13.96 10.05 -2.04
C GLN A 337 -12.50 9.57 -1.96
N ALA A 338 -12.02 9.11 -0.80
CA ALA A 338 -10.66 8.57 -0.65
C ALA A 338 -10.36 7.42 -1.63
N LEU A 339 -9.20 7.48 -2.29
CA LEU A 339 -8.82 6.57 -3.38
C LEU A 339 -8.51 5.14 -2.89
N ALA A 340 -7.94 5.04 -1.69
CA ALA A 340 -7.54 3.80 -1.02
C ALA A 340 -8.04 3.84 0.45
N PRO A 341 -9.34 3.58 0.70
CA PRO A 341 -9.97 3.86 1.99
C PRO A 341 -9.30 3.15 3.18
N ARG A 342 -8.88 1.89 3.02
CA ARG A 342 -8.22 1.13 4.09
C ARG A 342 -6.87 1.70 4.46
N LEU A 343 -6.13 2.14 3.45
CA LEU A 343 -4.82 2.78 3.60
C LEU A 343 -4.93 4.17 4.23
N ALA A 344 -5.97 4.92 3.87
CA ALA A 344 -6.31 6.19 4.50
C ALA A 344 -6.69 6.00 5.98
N HIS A 345 -7.49 4.97 6.32
CA HIS A 345 -7.80 4.60 7.71
C HIS A 345 -6.56 4.14 8.50
N HIS A 346 -5.61 3.44 7.86
CA HIS A 346 -4.33 3.11 8.50
C HIS A 346 -3.53 4.39 8.79
N ALA A 347 -3.26 5.23 7.78
CA ALA A 347 -2.48 6.46 7.94
C ALA A 347 -3.12 7.45 8.95
N LEU A 348 -4.46 7.56 8.97
CA LEU A 348 -5.24 8.24 10.02
C LEU A 348 -4.85 7.75 11.40
N ARG A 349 -4.98 6.43 11.63
CA ARG A 349 -4.65 5.81 12.91
C ARG A 349 -3.18 6.03 13.29
N MET A 350 -2.26 6.09 12.33
CA MET A 350 -0.83 6.27 12.62
C MET A 350 -0.50 7.70 13.04
N LEU A 351 -1.06 8.72 12.38
CA LEU A 351 -0.95 10.09 12.85
C LEU A 351 -1.54 10.26 14.26
N LEU A 352 -2.73 9.70 14.53
CA LEU A 352 -3.34 9.77 15.86
C LEU A 352 -2.62 8.90 16.92
N GLY A 353 -1.58 8.17 16.54
CA GLY A 353 -0.80 7.35 17.45
C GLY A 353 -1.51 6.09 17.95
N ALA A 354 -2.24 5.38 17.08
CA ALA A 354 -2.92 4.13 17.42
C ALA A 354 -1.97 2.92 17.33
N ARG A 355 -1.95 2.05 18.34
CA ARG A 355 -1.11 0.84 18.36
C ARG A 355 -1.35 -0.03 17.13
N THR A 356 -0.25 -0.38 16.44
CA THR A 356 -0.19 -1.45 15.43
C THR A 356 0.39 -2.73 16.00
N ASP A 357 0.26 -3.81 15.26
CA ASP A 357 1.28 -4.85 15.27
C ASP A 357 2.64 -4.24 14.90
N ASP A 358 3.71 -4.64 15.57
CA ASP A 358 5.06 -4.44 15.04
C ASP A 358 5.17 -5.12 13.66
N ASP A 359 5.92 -4.52 12.74
CA ASP A 359 6.31 -5.10 11.44
C ASP A 359 5.17 -5.40 10.43
N LEU A 360 4.15 -4.54 10.35
CA LEU A 360 3.32 -4.39 9.14
C LEU A 360 4.02 -3.43 8.15
N GLN A 361 3.85 -3.60 6.84
CA GLN A 361 4.40 -2.72 5.79
C GLN A 361 3.51 -2.70 4.54
N TYR A 362 3.07 -1.50 4.13
CA TYR A 362 2.35 -1.31 2.86
C TYR A 362 3.13 -1.90 1.68
N TRP A 363 2.44 -2.67 0.82
CA TRP A 363 2.99 -3.26 -0.38
C TRP A 363 1.97 -3.37 -1.50
N ASN A 364 2.48 -3.51 -2.72
CA ASN A 364 1.71 -3.67 -3.96
C ASN A 364 2.59 -4.49 -4.91
N ARG A 365 2.03 -5.44 -5.68
CA ARG A 365 2.83 -6.33 -6.55
C ARG A 365 3.77 -5.52 -7.45
N TRP A 366 5.05 -5.88 -7.59
CA TRP A 366 5.91 -5.22 -8.57
C TRP A 366 5.63 -5.77 -9.97
N ASP A 367 5.84 -4.94 -10.99
CA ASP A 367 5.50 -5.26 -12.38
C ASP A 367 6.70 -5.66 -13.24
N GLU A 368 7.91 -5.56 -12.68
CA GLU A 368 9.16 -6.02 -13.28
C GLU A 368 9.73 -7.22 -12.48
N PRO A 369 9.42 -8.48 -12.84
CA PRO A 369 9.97 -9.64 -12.13
C PRO A 369 11.50 -9.72 -12.14
N LEU A 370 12.13 -9.10 -13.14
CA LEU A 370 13.60 -8.97 -13.24
C LEU A 370 14.16 -8.07 -12.12
N VAL A 371 13.42 -7.03 -11.72
CA VAL A 371 13.73 -6.20 -10.55
C VAL A 371 13.47 -6.97 -9.26
N VAL A 372 12.36 -7.73 -9.18
CA VAL A 372 12.04 -8.62 -8.05
C VAL A 372 13.22 -9.54 -7.72
N VAL A 373 13.70 -10.34 -8.70
CA VAL A 373 14.75 -11.33 -8.43
C VAL A 373 16.11 -10.66 -8.17
N ARG A 374 16.42 -9.54 -8.85
CA ARG A 374 17.61 -8.72 -8.56
C ARG A 374 17.63 -8.24 -7.12
N ASP A 375 16.54 -7.64 -6.64
CA ASP A 375 16.52 -7.03 -5.31
C ASP A 375 16.46 -8.09 -4.20
N ILE A 376 15.81 -9.24 -4.45
CA ILE A 376 15.93 -10.42 -3.58
C ILE A 376 17.40 -10.89 -3.48
N SER A 377 18.15 -10.88 -4.58
CA SER A 377 19.57 -11.27 -4.57
C SER A 377 20.46 -10.31 -3.77
N ASP A 378 20.03 -9.05 -3.59
CA ASP A 378 20.76 -8.01 -2.86
C ASP A 378 20.43 -7.98 -1.34
N LEU A 379 19.43 -8.74 -0.88
CA LEU A 379 19.02 -8.79 0.53
C LEU A 379 20.14 -9.19 1.51
N PRO A 380 21.01 -10.20 1.25
CA PRO A 380 22.11 -10.55 2.16
C PRO A 380 23.10 -9.42 2.40
N ARG A 381 23.24 -8.48 1.45
CA ARG A 381 24.10 -7.29 1.56
C ARG A 381 23.59 -6.29 2.62
N ARG A 382 22.29 -6.33 2.95
CA ARG A 382 21.67 -5.52 4.01
C ARG A 382 21.36 -6.31 5.29
N TYR A 383 21.16 -7.62 5.19
CA TYR A 383 20.84 -8.49 6.31
C TYR A 383 21.85 -9.65 6.40
N PRO A 384 22.97 -9.50 7.14
CA PRO A 384 24.04 -10.50 7.19
C PRO A 384 23.66 -11.89 7.76
N VAL A 385 22.44 -12.04 8.28
CA VAL A 385 21.85 -13.32 8.72
C VAL A 385 21.06 -14.05 7.62
N MET A 386 20.93 -13.43 6.44
CA MET A 386 20.33 -14.02 5.25
C MET A 386 21.38 -14.65 4.33
N ARG A 387 20.96 -15.65 3.54
CA ARG A 387 21.67 -16.14 2.35
C ARG A 387 20.70 -16.41 1.21
N THR A 388 21.13 -16.11 -0.01
CA THR A 388 20.40 -16.39 -1.26
C THR A 388 20.80 -17.77 -1.76
N VAL A 389 19.82 -18.66 -1.89
CA VAL A 389 20.04 -20.09 -2.21
C VAL A 389 19.21 -20.59 -3.39
N ARG A 390 19.76 -21.53 -4.16
CA ARG A 390 19.09 -22.19 -5.29
C ARG A 390 19.14 -23.71 -5.18
N TRP A 391 18.12 -24.36 -5.72
CA TRP A 391 18.08 -25.81 -5.87
C TRP A 391 18.41 -26.19 -7.32
N ALA A 392 18.51 -27.49 -7.60
CA ALA A 392 18.41 -27.97 -8.97
C ALA A 392 17.01 -27.61 -9.50
N GLY A 393 16.97 -26.81 -10.56
CA GLY A 393 15.76 -26.53 -11.35
C GLY A 393 15.74 -27.37 -12.63
N ASP A 394 14.88 -26.98 -13.55
CA ASP A 394 14.92 -27.38 -14.96
C ASP A 394 15.48 -26.23 -15.82
N ASP A 395 15.60 -26.44 -17.14
CA ASP A 395 16.17 -25.45 -18.06
C ASP A 395 15.26 -24.22 -18.31
N VAL A 396 14.05 -24.20 -17.74
CA VAL A 396 13.02 -23.17 -17.97
C VAL A 396 12.64 -22.43 -16.68
N ILE A 397 12.84 -23.04 -15.50
CA ILE A 397 12.46 -22.48 -14.19
C ILE A 397 13.60 -22.65 -13.17
N ALA A 398 14.16 -21.52 -12.74
CA ALA A 398 15.02 -21.44 -11.58
C ALA A 398 14.22 -21.58 -10.27
N ARG A 399 14.63 -22.51 -9.41
CA ARG A 399 14.13 -22.64 -8.04
C ARG A 399 15.07 -21.92 -7.08
N LEU A 400 14.61 -20.79 -6.55
CA LEU A 400 15.39 -19.84 -5.76
C LEU A 400 14.78 -19.65 -4.35
N GLY A 401 15.50 -18.95 -3.49
CA GLY A 401 15.03 -18.69 -2.12
C GLY A 401 15.98 -17.86 -1.28
N VAL A 402 15.48 -17.49 -0.09
CA VAL A 402 16.21 -16.75 0.94
C VAL A 402 16.13 -17.54 2.25
N ALA A 403 17.28 -17.97 2.73
CA ALA A 403 17.43 -18.63 4.02
C ALA A 403 17.83 -17.61 5.11
N VAL A 404 17.23 -17.70 6.29
CA VAL A 404 17.64 -16.99 7.52
C VAL A 404 18.07 -18.01 8.57
N SER A 405 19.28 -17.82 9.11
CA SER A 405 19.85 -18.64 10.19
C SER A 405 20.43 -17.75 11.30
N PRO A 406 20.33 -18.11 12.59
CA PRO A 406 21.04 -17.39 13.64
C PRO A 406 22.55 -17.58 13.51
N PRO A 407 23.37 -16.52 13.66
CA PRO A 407 24.83 -16.64 13.60
C PRO A 407 25.42 -17.43 14.78
N GLU A 408 24.64 -17.64 15.85
CA GLU A 408 25.04 -18.39 17.05
C GLU A 408 24.65 -19.89 17.00
N ALA A 409 24.01 -20.35 15.92
CA ALA A 409 23.55 -21.72 15.75
C ALA A 409 24.72 -22.69 15.48
N LYS A 410 25.26 -23.30 16.54
CA LYS A 410 26.41 -24.23 16.47
C LYS A 410 26.19 -25.48 15.61
N ALA A 411 24.93 -25.86 15.40
CA ALA A 411 24.49 -26.82 14.39
C ALA A 411 23.02 -26.53 14.06
N VAL A 412 22.66 -26.53 12.77
CA VAL A 412 21.25 -26.46 12.35
C VAL A 412 20.62 -27.82 12.56
N ARG A 413 19.55 -27.89 13.35
CA ARG A 413 18.77 -29.11 13.59
C ARG A 413 17.55 -29.20 12.69
N ARG A 414 16.89 -28.07 12.45
CA ARG A 414 15.64 -27.99 11.68
C ARG A 414 15.76 -27.06 10.49
N GLU A 415 15.19 -27.48 9.37
CA GLU A 415 15.03 -26.68 8.16
C GLU A 415 13.55 -26.53 7.85
N LEU A 416 13.04 -25.29 7.91
CA LEU A 416 11.64 -24.95 7.71
C LEU A 416 11.45 -24.20 6.40
N ILE A 417 10.98 -24.90 5.36
CA ILE A 417 10.83 -24.34 4.01
C ILE A 417 9.39 -23.87 3.78
N ILE A 418 9.21 -22.56 3.58
CA ILE A 418 7.95 -21.93 3.18
C ILE A 418 7.99 -21.76 1.66
N SER A 419 7.34 -22.68 0.95
CA SER A 419 7.33 -22.75 -0.52
C SER A 419 6.12 -22.01 -1.09
N THR A 420 6.38 -21.00 -1.92
CA THR A 420 5.35 -20.03 -2.35
C THR A 420 4.99 -20.10 -3.83
N GLY A 421 5.55 -21.07 -4.57
CA GLY A 421 5.29 -21.26 -5.99
C GLY A 421 5.98 -20.19 -6.83
N ARG A 422 5.41 -19.85 -7.99
CA ARG A 422 6.00 -18.86 -8.89
C ARG A 422 5.82 -17.43 -8.40
N ALA A 423 6.92 -16.66 -8.39
CA ALA A 423 6.96 -15.26 -7.99
C ALA A 423 6.82 -14.28 -9.17
N ASP A 424 7.14 -14.70 -10.38
CA ASP A 424 7.23 -13.86 -11.59
C ASP A 424 5.94 -13.84 -12.43
N ALA A 425 5.28 -14.99 -12.56
CA ALA A 425 4.12 -15.16 -13.43
C ALA A 425 2.82 -14.70 -12.76
N ILE A 426 2.64 -13.37 -12.70
CA ILE A 426 1.45 -12.71 -12.17
C ILE A 426 0.18 -13.31 -12.85
N ASP A 427 -0.73 -13.81 -12.01
CA ASP A 427 -2.05 -14.37 -12.38
C ASP A 427 -2.10 -15.67 -13.21
N ARG A 428 -0.97 -16.40 -13.41
CA ARG A 428 -0.96 -17.72 -14.11
C ARG A 428 -0.77 -18.95 -13.23
N HIS A 429 -0.38 -18.80 -11.96
CA HIS A 429 -0.13 -19.92 -11.04
C HIS A 429 -0.65 -19.62 -9.62
N ASP A 430 -0.70 -20.64 -8.76
CA ASP A 430 -1.13 -20.56 -7.34
C ASP A 430 -0.08 -19.89 -6.42
N GLY A 431 0.69 -18.95 -6.95
CA GLY A 431 1.79 -18.27 -6.25
C GLY A 431 1.31 -17.28 -5.19
N LEU A 432 2.17 -16.93 -4.23
CA LEU A 432 2.03 -15.68 -3.47
C LEU A 432 2.90 -14.57 -4.10
N PRO A 433 2.47 -13.30 -4.06
CA PRO A 433 3.30 -12.16 -4.40
C PRO A 433 4.63 -12.13 -3.63
N SER A 434 5.69 -11.77 -4.33
CA SER A 434 7.07 -11.72 -3.84
C SER A 434 7.25 -10.74 -2.68
N GLU A 435 6.53 -9.63 -2.68
CA GLU A 435 6.74 -8.49 -1.78
C GLU A 435 6.33 -8.86 -0.35
N LEU A 436 5.18 -9.51 -0.23
CA LEU A 436 4.62 -10.04 1.01
C LEU A 436 5.60 -11.00 1.72
N MET A 437 6.31 -11.81 0.95
CA MET A 437 7.30 -12.76 1.48
C MET A 437 8.68 -12.15 1.70
N GLN A 438 9.07 -11.15 0.91
CA GLN A 438 10.23 -10.30 1.21
C GLN A 438 10.05 -9.57 2.54
N ILE A 439 8.87 -8.99 2.80
CA ILE A 439 8.54 -8.35 4.09
C ILE A 439 8.62 -9.40 5.22
N PHE A 440 8.05 -10.60 5.02
CA PHE A 440 8.14 -11.67 6.01
C PHE A 440 9.59 -12.09 6.32
N ILE A 441 10.42 -12.36 5.30
CA ILE A 441 11.79 -12.84 5.54
C ILE A 441 12.69 -11.73 6.10
N LYS A 442 12.51 -10.47 5.69
CA LYS A 442 13.14 -9.29 6.31
C LYS A 442 12.74 -9.14 7.79
N ARG A 443 11.47 -9.40 8.14
CA ARG A 443 10.98 -9.42 9.53
C ARG A 443 11.66 -10.52 10.34
N ILE A 444 11.75 -11.74 9.82
CA ILE A 444 12.43 -12.87 10.48
C ILE A 444 13.93 -12.58 10.69
N ALA A 445 14.62 -12.01 9.69
CA ALA A 445 16.01 -11.58 9.81
C ALA A 445 16.20 -10.48 10.87
N ARG A 446 15.31 -9.48 10.93
CA ARG A 446 15.32 -8.44 11.97
C ARG A 446 15.13 -9.03 13.37
N ASP A 447 14.18 -9.94 13.54
CA ASP A 447 13.93 -10.65 14.80
C ASP A 447 15.17 -11.44 15.27
N VAL A 448 15.96 -12.02 14.36
CA VAL A 448 17.23 -12.68 14.69
C VAL A 448 18.31 -11.67 15.10
N ILE A 449 18.52 -10.61 14.33
CA ILE A 449 19.53 -9.56 14.58
C ILE A 449 19.29 -8.89 15.95
N GLU A 450 18.04 -8.53 16.24
CA GLU A 450 17.63 -7.86 17.49
C GLU A 450 17.43 -8.84 18.67
N LYS A 451 17.70 -10.14 18.47
CA LYS A 451 17.51 -11.21 19.47
C LYS A 451 16.12 -11.20 20.11
N ALA A 452 15.09 -11.02 19.28
CA ALA A 452 13.68 -10.97 19.70
C ALA A 452 13.27 -12.24 20.48
N SER A 453 12.26 -12.12 21.34
CA SER A 453 11.76 -13.23 22.17
C SER A 453 11.29 -14.42 21.32
N PHE A 454 10.73 -14.15 20.13
CA PHE A 454 10.38 -15.17 19.14
C PHE A 454 11.62 -15.89 18.60
N ALA A 455 12.60 -15.14 18.05
CA ALA A 455 13.82 -15.73 17.47
C ALA A 455 14.61 -16.57 18.48
N ARG A 456 14.79 -16.08 19.71
CA ARG A 456 15.50 -16.81 20.78
C ARG A 456 14.81 -18.12 21.20
N LYS A 457 13.53 -18.30 20.89
CA LYS A 457 12.77 -19.53 21.20
C LYS A 457 12.63 -20.45 19.99
N ALA A 458 12.15 -19.92 18.86
CA ALA A 458 11.73 -20.72 17.71
C ALA A 458 12.78 -20.82 16.59
N LEU A 459 13.87 -20.03 16.62
CA LEU A 459 14.89 -20.01 15.57
C LEU A 459 16.26 -20.52 16.03
N ALA A 460 16.48 -20.73 17.33
CA ALA A 460 17.81 -20.95 17.92
C ALA A 460 18.65 -22.09 17.30
N ASP A 461 17.99 -23.14 16.82
CA ASP A 461 18.57 -24.30 16.12
C ASP A 461 17.99 -24.51 14.72
N THR A 462 17.28 -23.51 14.19
CA THR A 462 16.32 -23.67 13.09
C THR A 462 16.58 -22.64 11.99
N THR A 463 16.80 -23.12 10.77
CA THR A 463 16.88 -22.27 9.56
C THR A 463 15.51 -22.17 8.92
N VAL A 464 15.05 -20.93 8.70
CA VAL A 464 13.79 -20.65 7.99
C VAL A 464 14.13 -20.23 6.56
N ILE A 465 13.51 -20.88 5.59
CA ILE A 465 13.76 -20.67 4.16
C ILE A 465 12.46 -20.24 3.49
N TRP A 466 12.47 -19.09 2.83
CA TRP A 466 11.46 -18.80 1.82
C TRP A 466 11.94 -19.35 0.47
N GLN A 467 11.14 -20.19 -0.17
CA GLN A 467 11.42 -20.76 -1.50
C GLN A 467 10.37 -20.29 -2.51
N PHE A 468 10.81 -19.95 -3.71
CA PHE A 468 9.97 -19.58 -4.85
C PHE A 468 10.58 -20.10 -6.16
N ASP A 469 9.75 -20.20 -7.19
CA ASP A 469 10.11 -20.62 -8.53
C ASP A 469 10.02 -19.42 -9.49
N THR A 470 10.87 -19.34 -10.51
CA THR A 470 10.84 -18.26 -11.52
C THR A 470 11.61 -18.64 -12.79
N ALA A 471 11.03 -18.34 -13.96
CA ALA A 471 11.73 -18.41 -15.25
C ALA A 471 12.71 -17.25 -15.40
N ASP A 472 12.26 -16.03 -15.07
CA ASP A 472 13.07 -14.80 -15.12
C ASP A 472 14.33 -14.85 -14.23
N GLY A 473 14.29 -15.66 -13.16
CA GLY A 473 15.40 -15.86 -12.25
C GLY A 473 16.56 -16.70 -12.80
N LEU A 474 16.44 -17.37 -13.96
CA LEU A 474 17.54 -18.15 -14.54
C LEU A 474 18.81 -17.30 -14.75
N LYS A 475 18.66 -16.06 -15.24
CA LYS A 475 19.79 -15.12 -15.43
C LYS A 475 20.42 -14.63 -14.13
N HIS A 476 19.70 -14.74 -13.02
CA HIS A 476 20.13 -14.33 -11.67
C HIS A 476 20.62 -15.51 -10.82
N ALA A 477 20.31 -16.76 -11.19
CA ALA A 477 20.62 -17.95 -10.40
C ALA A 477 22.13 -18.14 -10.15
N THR A 478 22.99 -17.55 -10.97
CA THR A 478 24.45 -17.52 -10.75
C THR A 478 24.87 -16.73 -9.51
N ALA A 479 24.02 -15.81 -9.01
CA ALA A 479 24.22 -15.04 -7.78
C ALA A 479 23.60 -15.70 -6.52
N PHE A 480 23.12 -16.94 -6.65
CA PHE A 480 22.55 -17.72 -5.54
C PHE A 480 23.44 -18.95 -5.26
N ASP A 481 23.79 -19.15 -4.00
CA ASP A 481 24.54 -20.33 -3.54
C ASP A 481 23.73 -21.60 -3.81
N SER A 482 24.39 -22.72 -4.12
CA SER A 482 23.70 -24.01 -4.12
C SER A 482 23.14 -24.28 -2.72
N ALA A 483 21.88 -24.69 -2.59
CA ALA A 483 21.28 -25.05 -1.31
C ALA A 483 22.04 -26.19 -0.59
N SER A 484 22.90 -26.93 -1.30
CA SER A 484 23.86 -27.89 -0.73
C SER A 484 25.02 -27.24 0.07
N THR A 485 25.15 -25.92 0.11
CA THR A 485 26.10 -25.20 1.00
C THR A 485 25.50 -24.90 2.37
N LEU A 486 24.18 -25.08 2.55
CA LEU A 486 23.54 -25.03 3.87
C LEU A 486 23.98 -26.24 4.69
N LEU A 487 24.12 -26.05 6.01
CA LEU A 487 24.43 -27.16 6.91
C LEU A 487 23.29 -28.20 6.87
N PRO A 488 23.59 -29.50 6.75
CA PRO A 488 22.57 -30.53 6.66
C PRO A 488 21.77 -30.62 7.97
N ALA A 489 20.50 -30.22 7.91
CA ALA A 489 19.59 -30.32 9.04
C ALA A 489 19.21 -31.78 9.33
N THR A 490 19.01 -32.11 10.61
CA THR A 490 18.52 -33.42 11.05
C THR A 490 17.02 -33.64 10.79
N GLU A 491 16.25 -32.55 10.64
CA GLU A 491 14.83 -32.54 10.35
C GLU A 491 14.51 -31.48 9.30
N ARG A 492 13.62 -31.80 8.34
CA ARG A 492 13.12 -30.86 7.33
C ARG A 492 11.60 -30.90 7.29
N ARG A 493 10.96 -29.73 7.40
CA ARG A 493 9.51 -29.56 7.21
C ARG A 493 9.26 -28.52 6.12
N VAL A 494 8.23 -28.77 5.31
CA VAL A 494 7.83 -27.90 4.21
C VAL A 494 6.39 -27.46 4.41
N LEU A 495 6.11 -26.18 4.17
CA LEU A 495 4.78 -25.60 4.08
C LEU A 495 4.62 -24.96 2.70
N ARG A 496 3.74 -25.49 1.85
CA ARG A 496 3.35 -24.83 0.60
C ARG A 496 2.26 -23.80 0.93
N VAL A 497 2.54 -22.52 0.74
CA VAL A 497 1.55 -21.43 0.91
C VAL A 497 1.17 -20.87 -0.46
N ALA A 498 -0.07 -21.07 -0.85
CA ALA A 498 -0.59 -20.77 -2.18
C ALA A 498 -1.67 -19.68 -2.13
N SER A 499 -1.86 -18.95 -3.22
CA SER A 499 -3.07 -18.14 -3.39
C SER A 499 -4.26 -19.02 -3.75
N GLY A 500 -5.46 -18.67 -3.28
CA GLY A 500 -6.67 -19.45 -3.56
C GLY A 500 -7.98 -18.71 -3.27
N PRO A 501 -9.14 -19.32 -3.55
CA PRO A 501 -10.45 -18.67 -3.38
C PRO A 501 -10.88 -18.55 -1.90
N ARG A 502 -10.26 -19.31 -0.99
CA ARG A 502 -10.56 -19.33 0.45
C ARG A 502 -9.31 -19.63 1.28
N ASP A 503 -9.33 -19.20 2.54
CA ASP A 503 -8.36 -19.60 3.54
C ASP A 503 -8.64 -21.06 3.95
N ALA A 504 -7.72 -21.99 3.69
CA ALA A 504 -7.85 -23.41 4.07
C ALA A 504 -6.48 -24.08 4.28
N PHE A 505 -6.32 -24.77 5.40
CA PHE A 505 -5.08 -25.47 5.78
C PHE A 505 -5.30 -26.99 5.74
N VAL A 506 -4.50 -27.72 4.94
CA VAL A 506 -4.63 -29.16 4.69
C VAL A 506 -3.24 -29.80 4.70
N GLY A 507 -2.90 -30.49 5.78
CA GLY A 507 -1.59 -31.14 5.93
C GLY A 507 -0.43 -30.13 5.92
N SER A 508 0.42 -30.20 4.89
CA SER A 508 1.54 -29.28 4.64
C SER A 508 1.22 -28.18 3.62
N HIS A 509 -0.06 -27.99 3.27
CA HIS A 509 -0.51 -27.00 2.29
C HIS A 509 -1.49 -25.99 2.91
N TRP A 510 -1.31 -24.71 2.60
CA TRP A 510 -2.22 -23.63 2.98
C TRP A 510 -2.60 -22.80 1.74
N THR A 511 -3.88 -22.82 1.36
CA THR A 511 -4.42 -21.80 0.44
C THR A 511 -4.84 -20.57 1.25
N MET A 512 -4.44 -19.38 0.82
CA MET A 512 -4.87 -18.11 1.40
C MET A 512 -5.59 -17.28 0.34
N ARG A 513 -6.73 -16.69 0.70
CA ARG A 513 -7.42 -15.69 -0.11
C ARG A 513 -6.66 -14.38 -0.05
N LEU A 514 -6.08 -14.00 -1.18
CA LEU A 514 -5.57 -12.66 -1.41
C LEU A 514 -6.76 -11.73 -1.71
N ASN A 515 -6.84 -10.65 -0.95
CA ASN A 515 -7.68 -9.50 -1.25
C ASN A 515 -6.77 -8.27 -1.11
N GLU A 516 -5.98 -8.02 -2.15
CA GLU A 516 -4.99 -6.93 -2.18
C GLU A 516 -5.65 -5.54 -2.22
N GLY A 517 -6.98 -5.48 -2.28
CA GLY A 517 -7.74 -4.25 -2.29
C GLY A 517 -7.63 -3.52 -3.63
N VAL A 518 -7.78 -2.21 -3.60
CA VAL A 518 -7.46 -1.34 -4.74
C VAL A 518 -6.12 -0.67 -4.46
N PHE A 519 -5.21 -0.71 -5.43
CA PHE A 519 -3.85 -0.17 -5.29
C PHE A 519 -3.03 -0.75 -4.11
N GLY A 520 -3.31 -1.97 -3.64
CA GLY A 520 -2.63 -2.54 -2.47
C GLY A 520 -3.24 -2.13 -1.12
N ASP A 521 -4.41 -1.47 -1.08
CA ASP A 521 -5.02 -1.06 0.20
C ASP A 521 -5.47 -2.24 1.10
N GLY A 522 -5.45 -3.47 0.59
CA GLY A 522 -5.60 -4.71 1.37
C GLY A 522 -4.30 -5.33 1.89
N ALA A 523 -3.13 -4.71 1.69
CA ALA A 523 -1.82 -5.21 2.12
C ALA A 523 -1.80 -5.68 3.58
N PHE A 524 -2.16 -4.78 4.51
CA PHE A 524 -2.16 -5.04 5.95
C PHE A 524 -3.11 -6.17 6.37
N ASP A 525 -4.29 -6.28 5.73
CA ASP A 525 -5.27 -7.37 5.98
C ASP A 525 -4.74 -8.75 5.56
N ILE A 526 -3.78 -8.79 4.63
CA ILE A 526 -3.10 -10.02 4.23
C ILE A 526 -1.97 -10.32 5.23
N GLU A 527 -1.16 -9.33 5.59
CA GLU A 527 -0.04 -9.48 6.55
C GLU A 527 -0.50 -9.90 7.96
N SER A 528 -1.51 -9.25 8.54
CA SER A 528 -2.05 -9.58 9.86
C SER A 528 -2.72 -10.97 9.90
N ARG A 529 -3.04 -11.58 8.76
CA ARG A 529 -3.42 -13.00 8.68
C ARG A 529 -2.20 -13.91 8.46
N LEU A 530 -1.36 -13.59 7.49
CA LEU A 530 -0.23 -14.41 7.08
C LEU A 530 0.84 -14.51 8.17
N PHE A 531 1.36 -13.39 8.64
CA PHE A 531 2.57 -13.36 9.48
C PHE A 531 2.35 -14.04 10.86
N PRO A 532 1.22 -13.85 11.57
CA PRO A 532 0.97 -14.59 12.81
C PRO A 532 0.81 -16.09 12.59
N ALA A 533 0.24 -16.52 11.45
CA ALA A 533 0.10 -17.94 11.13
C ALA A 533 1.45 -18.59 10.76
N LEU A 534 2.28 -17.93 9.95
CA LEU A 534 3.64 -18.40 9.64
C LEU A 534 4.50 -18.48 10.91
N ARG A 535 4.42 -17.47 11.81
CA ARG A 535 5.14 -17.51 13.10
C ARG A 535 4.62 -18.64 14.01
N ARG A 536 3.32 -18.93 14.02
CA ARG A 536 2.77 -20.11 14.73
C ARG A 536 3.25 -21.44 14.12
N TRP A 537 3.36 -21.54 12.79
CA TRP A 537 3.91 -22.74 12.15
C TRP A 537 5.40 -22.93 12.45
N ILE A 538 6.21 -21.86 12.37
CA ILE A 538 7.63 -21.88 12.75
C ILE A 538 7.83 -22.28 14.22
N ALA A 539 6.96 -21.81 15.11
CA ALA A 539 6.99 -22.14 16.54
C ALA A 539 6.16 -23.37 16.92
N SER A 540 5.70 -24.18 15.94
CA SER A 540 5.00 -25.43 16.22
C SER A 540 5.99 -26.59 16.25
N GLU A 541 6.09 -27.24 17.41
CA GLU A 541 6.83 -28.49 17.62
C GLU A 541 5.86 -29.68 17.56
#